data_AF-A0A937AG12-F1
#
_entry.id   AF-A0A937AG12-F1
#
_cell.length_a   1.000
_cell.length_b   1.000
_cell.length_c   1.000
_cell.angle_alpha   90.00
_cell.angle_beta   90.00
_cell.angle_gamma   90.00
#
_symmetry.space_group_name_H-M   'P 1'
#
loop_
_entity.id
_entity.type
_entity.pdbx_description
1 polymer ?
#
loop_
_entity_poly.entity_id
_entity_poly.type
_entity_poly.pdbx_seq_one_letter_code
_entity_poly.pdbx_strand_id
1 'polypeptide(L)'
;MNLSAIIEKAKTSNFYLWVLNKGLNYTIPFNKPHGFKITSVEDDTIKTKLPFKRRNLNHIKGIHACAMATISEYTTGLMILYKLDNKKYRIIMQKLEMEYHFQAKMDAIASFSIDEKWVKEKVEEPLQNEDAVVIPCVIKLHDTKGNHLSTGTIYWQIKPWDKVRTKL
;
A
#
# COMPACT_ATOMS: atom_id res chain seq x y z
N MET A 1 8.98 -3.85 -15.62
CA MET A 1 9.32 -2.59 -14.96
C MET A 1 10.11 -2.93 -13.69
N ASN A 2 11.34 -2.44 -13.53
CA ASN A 2 12.05 -2.57 -12.25
C ASN A 2 11.46 -1.54 -11.28
N LEU A 3 10.50 -1.98 -10.45
CA LEU A 3 9.73 -1.10 -9.56
C LEU A 3 10.66 -0.39 -8.58
N SER A 4 11.55 -1.12 -7.90
CA SER A 4 12.49 -0.58 -6.92
C SER A 4 13.37 0.53 -7.51
N ALA A 5 13.93 0.32 -8.72
CA ALA A 5 14.76 1.32 -9.38
C ALA A 5 14.00 2.63 -9.74
N ILE A 6 12.71 2.54 -10.06
CA ILE A 6 11.88 3.72 -10.32
C ILE A 6 11.50 4.41 -9.02
N ILE A 7 11.20 3.64 -7.97
CA ILE A 7 10.89 4.17 -6.64
C ILE A 7 12.08 4.97 -6.09
N GLU A 8 13.31 4.45 -6.20
CA GLU A 8 14.53 5.17 -5.80
C GLU A 8 14.64 6.55 -6.46
N LYS A 9 14.42 6.61 -7.78
CA LYS A 9 14.47 7.88 -8.51
C LYS A 9 13.29 8.81 -8.18
N ALA A 10 12.14 8.25 -7.82
CA ALA A 10 10.95 9.01 -7.47
C ALA A 10 11.09 9.78 -6.15
N LYS A 11 12.01 9.37 -5.26
CA LYS A 11 12.31 10.08 -4.01
C LYS A 11 12.77 11.52 -4.23
N THR A 12 13.57 11.75 -5.27
CA THR A 12 14.20 13.05 -5.55
C THR A 12 13.71 13.71 -6.84
N SER A 13 12.84 13.04 -7.62
CA SER A 13 12.41 13.54 -8.92
C SER A 13 10.90 13.44 -9.14
N ASN A 14 10.27 14.60 -9.34
CA ASN A 14 8.87 14.72 -9.73
C ASN A 14 8.55 14.03 -11.06
N PHE A 15 9.51 14.00 -12.00
CA PHE A 15 9.35 13.30 -13.26
C PHE A 15 9.25 11.79 -13.03
N TYR A 16 10.16 11.21 -12.22
CA TYR A 16 10.11 9.78 -11.92
C TYR A 16 8.93 9.41 -11.02
N LEU A 17 8.47 10.30 -10.13
CA LEU A 17 7.22 10.12 -9.40
C LEU A 17 6.00 10.08 -10.34
N TRP A 18 5.98 10.92 -11.38
CA TRP A 18 4.97 10.85 -12.43
C TRP A 18 5.05 9.54 -13.23
N VAL A 19 6.26 9.11 -13.62
CA VAL A 19 6.48 7.83 -14.32
C VAL A 19 6.00 6.67 -13.45
N LEU A 20 6.33 6.65 -12.16
CA LEU A 20 5.90 5.64 -11.20
C LEU A 20 4.38 5.55 -11.15
N ASN A 21 3.71 6.68 -10.96
CA ASN A 21 2.25 6.74 -10.94
C ASN A 21 1.63 6.27 -12.28
N LYS A 22 2.24 6.59 -13.42
CA LYS A 22 1.77 6.13 -14.73
C LYS A 22 1.95 4.63 -14.90
N GLY A 23 3.09 4.08 -14.51
CA GLY A 23 3.38 2.65 -14.54
C GLY A 23 2.41 1.85 -13.65
N LEU A 24 2.21 2.29 -12.42
CA LEU A 24 1.28 1.62 -11.48
C LEU A 24 -0.17 1.65 -11.97
N ASN A 25 -0.62 2.75 -12.58
CA ASN A 25 -1.96 2.81 -13.20
C ASN A 25 -2.15 1.88 -14.39
N TYR A 26 -1.05 1.50 -15.07
CA TYR A 26 -1.09 0.51 -16.15
C TYR A 26 -1.09 -0.91 -15.57
N THR A 27 -0.23 -1.19 -14.59
CA THR A 27 -0.10 -2.51 -13.96
C THR A 27 -1.30 -2.89 -13.08
N ILE A 28 -1.98 -1.90 -12.47
CA ILE A 28 -3.14 -2.12 -11.59
C ILE A 28 -4.35 -1.36 -12.19
N PRO A 29 -5.02 -1.90 -13.22
CA PRO A 29 -6.12 -1.24 -13.92
C PRO A 29 -7.27 -0.84 -12.98
N PHE A 30 -7.49 -1.62 -11.92
CA PHE A 30 -8.49 -1.33 -10.89
C PHE A 30 -8.29 0.06 -10.24
N ASN A 31 -7.05 0.48 -10.02
CA ASN A 31 -6.75 1.74 -9.33
C ASN A 31 -6.92 2.97 -10.23
N LYS A 32 -6.84 2.79 -11.56
CA LYS A 32 -6.88 3.89 -12.54
C LYS A 32 -8.20 4.70 -12.47
N PRO A 33 -9.40 4.10 -12.43
CA PRO A 33 -10.65 4.82 -12.20
C PRO A 33 -10.68 5.59 -10.88
N HIS A 34 -10.07 5.07 -9.82
CA HIS A 34 -10.03 5.69 -8.49
C HIS A 34 -9.01 6.82 -8.39
N GLY A 35 -8.01 6.85 -9.28
CA GLY A 35 -7.03 7.93 -9.38
C GLY A 35 -6.20 8.08 -8.12
N PHE A 36 -5.91 6.96 -7.46
CA PHE A 36 -4.91 6.92 -6.41
C PHE A 36 -3.58 7.40 -6.96
N LYS A 37 -2.83 8.13 -6.13
CA LYS A 37 -1.51 8.62 -6.51
C LYS A 37 -0.56 8.50 -5.34
N ILE A 38 0.67 8.08 -5.60
CA ILE A 38 1.78 8.26 -4.68
C ILE A 38 2.15 9.74 -4.70
N THR A 39 2.14 10.38 -3.54
CA THR A 39 2.48 11.79 -3.37
C THR A 39 3.92 12.00 -2.89
N SER A 40 4.46 11.05 -2.12
CA SER A 40 5.87 11.03 -1.75
C SER A 40 6.33 9.60 -1.47
N VAL A 41 7.61 9.39 -1.68
CA VAL A 41 8.34 8.17 -1.33
C VAL A 41 9.61 8.61 -0.61
N GLU A 42 9.87 8.01 0.53
CA GLU A 42 11.11 8.12 1.30
C GLU A 42 11.66 6.70 1.51
N ASP A 43 12.81 6.55 2.17
CA ASP A 43 13.43 5.23 2.40
C ASP A 43 12.50 4.29 3.15
N ASP A 44 11.86 4.79 4.21
CA ASP A 44 11.03 4.00 5.12
C ASP A 44 9.56 4.36 5.07
N THR A 45 9.13 5.26 4.17
CA THR A 45 7.76 5.77 4.16
C THR A 45 7.21 5.97 2.75
N ILE A 46 5.96 5.57 2.53
CA ILE A 46 5.18 5.94 1.35
C ILE A 46 3.92 6.71 1.77
N LYS A 47 3.61 7.77 1.03
CA LYS A 47 2.34 8.50 1.13
C LYS A 47 1.56 8.40 -0.16
N THR A 48 0.27 8.11 -0.04
CA THR A 48 -0.65 8.06 -1.17
C THR A 48 -1.88 8.94 -0.92
N LYS A 49 -2.51 9.37 -2.02
CA LYS A 49 -3.71 10.20 -2.01
C LYS A 49 -4.89 9.48 -2.67
N LEU A 50 -6.02 9.50 -1.99
CA LEU A 50 -7.34 9.11 -2.48
C LEU A 50 -8.16 10.39 -2.74
N PRO A 51 -8.40 10.74 -4.02
CA PRO A 51 -9.10 11.98 -4.34
C PRO A 51 -10.60 11.90 -4.03
N PHE A 52 -11.15 12.97 -3.48
CA PHE A 52 -12.59 13.17 -3.34
C PHE A 52 -13.20 13.52 -4.70
N LYS A 53 -13.62 12.49 -5.43
CA LYS A 53 -14.19 12.63 -6.77
C LYS A 53 -15.36 11.70 -6.97
N ARG A 54 -16.22 12.00 -7.95
CA ARG A 54 -17.46 11.27 -8.24
C ARG A 54 -17.32 9.74 -8.24
N ARG A 55 -16.26 9.20 -8.86
CA ARG A 55 -16.02 7.73 -8.94
C ARG A 55 -15.68 7.07 -7.59
N ASN A 56 -15.31 7.87 -6.59
CA ASN A 56 -14.95 7.42 -5.26
C ASN A 56 -16.05 7.74 -4.24
N LEU A 57 -17.18 8.31 -4.63
CA LEU A 57 -18.25 8.67 -3.70
C LEU A 57 -19.18 7.49 -3.43
N ASN A 58 -19.68 7.40 -2.20
CA ASN A 58 -20.83 6.58 -1.83
C ASN A 58 -22.16 7.34 -2.03
N HIS A 59 -23.27 6.68 -1.70
CA HIS A 59 -24.63 7.19 -1.83
C HIS A 59 -24.91 8.45 -0.98
N ILE A 60 -24.16 8.68 0.11
CA ILE A 60 -24.25 9.89 0.96
C ILE A 60 -23.19 10.95 0.62
N LYS A 61 -22.59 10.90 -0.58
CA LYS A 61 -21.57 11.84 -1.08
C LYS A 61 -20.33 11.94 -0.16
N GLY A 62 -19.97 10.87 0.56
CA GLY A 62 -18.66 10.72 1.21
C GLY A 62 -17.78 9.77 0.40
N ILE A 63 -16.49 9.65 0.71
CA ILE A 63 -15.64 8.63 0.07
C ILE A 63 -16.15 7.24 0.42
N HIS A 64 -16.21 6.35 -0.58
CA HIS A 64 -16.68 4.99 -0.45
C HIS A 64 -15.77 4.18 0.47
N ALA A 65 -16.39 3.38 1.35
CA ALA A 65 -15.69 2.51 2.31
C ALA A 65 -14.65 1.62 1.62
N CYS A 66 -15.03 0.96 0.52
CA CYS A 66 -14.10 0.15 -0.27
C CYS A 66 -12.97 0.96 -0.92
N ALA A 67 -13.18 2.23 -1.32
CA ALA A 67 -12.08 3.03 -1.87
C ALA A 67 -11.03 3.36 -0.79
N MET A 68 -11.49 3.63 0.44
CA MET A 68 -10.61 3.79 1.60
C MET A 68 -9.87 2.47 1.95
N ALA A 69 -10.58 1.34 1.89
CA ALA A 69 -9.95 0.02 2.08
C ALA A 69 -8.89 -0.28 1.02
N THR A 70 -9.17 -0.01 -0.26
CA THR A 70 -8.22 -0.23 -1.35
C THR A 70 -6.99 0.66 -1.22
N ILE A 71 -7.13 1.94 -0.86
CA ILE A 71 -5.91 2.76 -0.70
C ILE A 71 -5.09 2.34 0.53
N SER A 72 -5.72 1.84 1.60
CA SER A 72 -5.01 1.24 2.74
C SER A 72 -4.20 0.00 2.31
N GLU A 73 -4.83 -0.93 1.60
CA GLU A 73 -4.19 -2.12 1.04
C GLU A 73 -3.06 -1.74 0.09
N TYR A 74 -3.35 -0.92 -0.91
CA TYR A 74 -2.38 -0.47 -1.91
C TYR A 74 -1.15 0.20 -1.28
N THR A 75 -1.33 1.04 -0.28
CA THR A 75 -0.22 1.78 0.36
C THR A 75 0.68 0.84 1.15
N THR A 76 0.09 -0.06 1.95
CA THR A 76 0.86 -1.05 2.72
C THR A 76 1.56 -2.06 1.81
N GLY A 77 0.86 -2.58 0.80
CA GLY A 77 1.40 -3.52 -0.18
C GLY A 77 2.55 -2.94 -1.00
N LEU A 78 2.44 -1.68 -1.45
CA LEU A 78 3.54 -1.01 -2.15
C LEU A 78 4.78 -0.85 -1.28
N MET A 79 4.62 -0.49 -0.01
CA MET A 79 5.75 -0.33 0.91
C MET A 79 6.47 -1.66 1.15
N ILE A 80 5.70 -2.74 1.33
CA ILE A 80 6.25 -4.10 1.47
C ILE A 80 6.97 -4.52 0.19
N LEU A 81 6.36 -4.31 -0.98
CA LEU A 81 6.98 -4.62 -2.28
C LEU A 81 8.25 -3.81 -2.55
N TYR A 82 8.34 -2.61 -1.98
CA TYR A 82 9.52 -1.77 -2.11
C TYR A 82 10.66 -2.27 -1.21
N LYS A 83 10.36 -2.65 0.03
CA LYS A 83 11.34 -3.12 1.01
C LYS A 83 11.75 -4.57 0.85
N LEU A 84 10.89 -5.41 0.28
CA LEU A 84 11.16 -6.81 0.03
C LEU A 84 11.49 -7.05 -1.44
N ASP A 85 12.48 -7.90 -1.70
CA ASP A 85 12.73 -8.37 -3.05
C ASP A 85 11.58 -9.27 -3.52
N ASN A 86 10.77 -8.77 -4.45
CA ASN A 86 9.65 -9.50 -5.05
C ASN A 86 10.07 -10.74 -5.85
N LYS A 87 11.37 -10.88 -6.17
CA LYS A 87 11.95 -12.10 -6.74
C LYS A 87 12.25 -13.16 -5.69
N LYS A 88 12.43 -12.77 -4.43
CA LYS A 88 12.68 -13.68 -3.30
C LYS A 88 11.37 -14.13 -2.63
N TYR A 89 10.41 -13.21 -2.50
CA TYR A 89 9.18 -13.48 -1.77
C TYR A 89 7.91 -13.26 -2.62
N ARG A 90 6.96 -14.19 -2.46
CA ARG A 90 5.55 -14.00 -2.82
C ARG A 90 4.83 -13.29 -1.68
N ILE A 91 4.06 -12.26 -2.02
CA ILE A 91 3.25 -11.48 -1.06
C ILE A 91 1.78 -11.63 -1.45
N ILE A 92 0.92 -12.01 -0.51
CA ILE A 92 -0.54 -12.10 -0.70
C ILE A 92 -1.27 -11.52 0.51
N MET A 93 -2.27 -10.70 0.27
CA MET A 93 -3.19 -10.26 1.32
C MET A 93 -4.09 -11.42 1.75
N GLN A 94 -4.05 -11.79 3.03
CA GLN A 94 -4.85 -12.88 3.58
C GLN A 94 -6.14 -12.38 4.25
N LYS A 95 -6.07 -11.22 4.90
CA LYS A 95 -7.17 -10.64 5.66
C LYS A 95 -7.06 -9.12 5.63
N LEU A 96 -8.21 -8.44 5.60
CA LEU A 96 -8.30 -7.00 5.69
C LEU A 96 -9.42 -6.64 6.65
N GLU A 97 -9.12 -5.77 7.61
CA GLU A 97 -10.07 -5.22 8.57
C GLU A 97 -10.07 -3.70 8.45
N MET A 98 -11.26 -3.10 8.54
CA MET A 98 -11.44 -1.65 8.44
C MET A 98 -12.31 -1.13 9.56
N GLU A 99 -11.85 -0.09 10.22
CA GLU A 99 -12.60 0.74 11.14
C GLU A 99 -12.80 2.11 10.50
N TYR A 100 -14.05 2.60 10.46
CA TYR A 100 -14.40 3.88 9.85
C TYR A 100 -14.81 4.87 10.95
N HIS A 101 -13.99 5.90 11.15
CA HIS A 101 -14.08 6.83 12.28
C HIS A 101 -14.77 8.15 11.91
N PHE A 102 -14.54 8.64 10.68
CA PHE A 102 -15.05 9.93 10.24
C PHE A 102 -15.50 9.92 8.79
N GLN A 103 -16.55 10.69 8.47
CA GLN A 103 -17.07 10.76 7.11
C GLN A 103 -16.12 11.55 6.20
N ALA A 104 -15.51 10.86 5.24
CA ALA A 104 -14.57 11.45 4.30
C ALA A 104 -15.27 12.35 3.26
N LYS A 105 -15.11 13.67 3.38
CA LYS A 105 -15.73 14.70 2.51
C LYS A 105 -14.73 15.52 1.70
N MET A 106 -13.46 15.13 1.72
CA MET A 106 -12.34 15.76 1.00
C MET A 106 -11.27 14.72 0.72
N ASP A 107 -10.19 15.11 0.03
CA ASP A 107 -9.08 14.21 -0.30
C ASP A 107 -8.56 13.52 0.97
N ALA A 108 -8.32 12.22 0.87
CA ALA A 108 -7.77 11.39 1.93
C ALA A 108 -6.30 11.05 1.63
N ILE A 109 -5.49 11.03 2.67
CA ILE A 109 -4.06 10.71 2.64
C ILE A 109 -3.82 9.47 3.49
N ALA A 110 -3.16 8.48 2.92
CA ALA A 110 -2.67 7.31 3.62
C ALA A 110 -1.14 7.40 3.69
N SER A 111 -0.57 7.10 4.86
CA SER A 111 0.88 7.08 5.09
C SER A 111 1.23 5.80 5.82
N PHE A 112 2.23 5.08 5.31
CA PHE A 112 2.70 3.86 5.94
C PHE A 112 4.22 3.79 5.91
N SER A 113 4.78 3.27 7.00
CA SER A 113 6.22 3.24 7.21
C SER A 113 6.67 1.91 7.79
N ILE A 114 7.76 1.36 7.24
CA ILE A 114 8.48 0.20 7.77
C ILE A 114 9.97 0.42 7.51
N ASP A 115 10.81 0.09 8.50
CA ASP A 115 12.25 0.21 8.42
C ASP A 115 12.92 -1.16 8.16
N GLU A 116 14.23 -1.16 7.98
CA GLU A 116 15.00 -2.41 7.78
C GLU A 116 14.95 -3.33 9.00
N LYS A 117 14.86 -2.75 10.20
CA LYS A 117 14.72 -3.51 11.45
C LYS A 117 13.42 -4.32 11.46
N TRP A 118 12.31 -3.69 11.06
CA TRP A 118 11.03 -4.36 10.91
C TRP A 118 11.09 -5.51 9.90
N VAL A 119 11.77 -5.30 8.76
CA VAL A 119 11.94 -6.36 7.75
C VAL A 119 12.69 -7.54 8.35
N LYS A 120 13.81 -7.28 9.03
CA LYS A 120 14.61 -8.34 9.66
C LYS A 120 13.81 -9.11 10.70
N GLU A 121 13.22 -8.41 11.67
CA GLU A 121 12.55 -9.01 12.83
C GLU A 121 11.21 -9.66 12.50
N LYS A 122 10.44 -9.09 11.55
CA LYS A 122 9.08 -9.56 11.24
C LYS A 122 9.00 -10.47 10.03
N VAL A 123 10.00 -10.42 9.14
CA VAL A 123 10.03 -11.21 7.90
C VAL A 123 11.17 -12.21 7.92
N GLU A 124 12.42 -11.73 7.98
CA GLU A 124 13.56 -12.59 7.68
C GLU A 124 13.90 -13.60 8.77
N GLU A 125 13.91 -13.18 10.03
CA GLU A 125 14.21 -14.06 11.17
C GLU A 125 13.17 -15.18 11.34
N PRO A 126 11.85 -14.92 11.31
CA PRO A 126 10.85 -15.99 11.35
C PRO A 126 10.96 -16.99 10.18
N LEU A 127 11.23 -16.50 8.96
CA LEU A 127 11.33 -17.34 7.76
C LEU A 127 12.55 -18.26 7.73
N GLN A 128 13.46 -18.15 8.71
CA GLN A 128 14.51 -19.15 8.92
C GLN A 128 13.94 -20.47 9.44
N ASN A 129 12.82 -20.42 10.16
CA ASN A 129 12.19 -21.58 10.81
C ASN A 129 10.79 -21.89 10.27
N GLU A 130 10.15 -20.92 9.61
CA GLU A 130 8.79 -21.04 9.08
C GLU A 130 8.75 -20.96 7.55
N ASP A 131 7.80 -21.66 6.92
CA ASP A 131 7.62 -21.59 5.46
C ASP A 131 6.97 -20.29 4.99
N ALA A 132 6.26 -19.57 5.86
CA ALA A 132 5.59 -18.31 5.57
C ALA A 132 5.28 -17.56 6.87
N VAL A 133 5.28 -16.23 6.81
CA VAL A 133 4.80 -15.37 7.90
C VAL A 133 3.57 -14.59 7.48
N VAL A 134 2.74 -14.20 8.45
CA VAL A 134 1.60 -13.32 8.25
C VAL A 134 1.77 -12.10 9.15
N ILE A 135 1.87 -10.92 8.54
CA ILE A 135 2.17 -9.70 9.29
C ILE A 135 1.01 -8.70 9.19
N PRO A 136 0.48 -8.22 10.32
CA PRO A 136 -0.51 -7.15 10.32
C PRO A 136 0.16 -5.79 10.06
N CYS A 137 -0.30 -5.09 9.03
CA CYS A 137 0.09 -3.72 8.72
C CYS A 137 -1.08 -2.78 9.04
N VAL A 138 -0.91 -2.00 10.10
CA VAL A 138 -1.91 -1.00 10.53
C VAL A 138 -1.62 0.33 9.84
N ILE A 139 -2.59 0.86 9.11
CA ILE A 139 -2.50 2.14 8.40
C ILE A 139 -3.69 3.04 8.75
N LYS A 140 -3.40 4.33 8.92
CA LYS A 140 -4.41 5.35 9.20
C LYS A 140 -4.59 6.25 7.99
N LEU A 141 -5.85 6.55 7.66
CA LEU A 141 -6.21 7.54 6.66
C LEU A 141 -6.65 8.82 7.35
N HIS A 142 -6.11 9.95 6.89
CA HIS A 142 -6.52 11.27 7.36
C HIS A 142 -6.98 12.12 6.18
N ASP A 143 -7.90 13.03 6.42
CA ASP A 143 -8.23 14.04 5.42
C ASP A 143 -7.25 15.22 5.44
N THR A 144 -7.41 16.17 4.52
CA THR A 144 -6.54 17.36 4.45
C THR A 144 -6.65 18.30 5.66
N LYS A 145 -7.63 18.10 6.54
CA LYS A 145 -7.77 18.83 7.82
C LYS A 145 -7.24 18.02 9.02
N GLY A 146 -6.74 16.81 8.79
CA GLY A 146 -6.23 15.92 9.82
C GLY A 146 -7.31 15.09 10.53
N ASN A 147 -8.56 15.07 10.04
CA ASN A 147 -9.58 14.18 10.62
C ASN A 147 -9.20 12.73 10.32
N HIS A 148 -9.19 11.89 11.35
CA HIS A 148 -8.93 10.46 11.20
C HIS A 148 -10.16 9.78 10.57
N LEU A 149 -10.03 9.38 9.31
CA LEU A 149 -11.14 8.85 8.51
C LEU A 149 -11.37 7.36 8.77
N SER A 150 -10.29 6.57 8.74
CA SER A 150 -10.35 5.13 8.93
C SER A 150 -9.02 4.55 9.36
N THR A 151 -9.06 3.44 10.09
CA THR A 151 -7.91 2.57 10.34
C THR A 151 -8.11 1.28 9.57
N GLY A 152 -7.10 0.88 8.78
CA GLY A 152 -7.06 -0.41 8.12
C GLY A 152 -5.98 -1.30 8.73
N THR A 153 -6.30 -2.57 8.96
CA THR A 153 -5.32 -3.60 9.32
C THR A 153 -5.28 -4.62 8.19
N ILE A 154 -4.18 -4.64 7.45
CA ILE A 154 -3.98 -5.52 6.30
C ILE A 154 -2.97 -6.59 6.66
N TYR A 155 -3.38 -7.85 6.57
CA TYR A 155 -2.56 -9.00 6.91
C TYR A 155 -1.90 -9.53 5.64
N TRP A 156 -0.60 -9.33 5.54
CA TRP A 156 0.21 -9.77 4.41
C TRP A 156 0.89 -11.08 4.73
N GLN A 157 0.55 -12.13 3.98
CA GLN A 157 1.32 -13.36 3.95
C GLN A 157 2.55 -13.16 3.06
N ILE A 158 3.73 -13.40 3.63
CA ILE A 158 5.01 -13.35 2.92
C ILE A 158 5.59 -14.76 2.92
N LYS A 159 5.90 -15.26 1.73
CA LYS A 159 6.38 -16.63 1.53
C LYS A 159 7.53 -16.66 0.52
N PRO A 160 8.69 -17.24 0.84
CA PRO A 160 9.76 -17.48 -0.13
C PRO A 160 9.26 -18.26 -1.35
N TRP A 161 9.65 -17.86 -2.57
CA TRP A 161 9.15 -18.49 -3.81
C TRP A 161 9.52 -19.98 -3.91
N ASP A 162 10.68 -20.39 -3.40
CA ASP A 162 11.12 -21.79 -3.33
C ASP A 162 10.23 -22.67 -2.44
N LYS A 163 9.45 -22.06 -1.54
CA LYS A 163 8.45 -22.73 -0.70
C LYS A 163 7.04 -22.70 -1.28
N VAL A 164 6.82 -22.03 -2.42
CA VAL A 164 5.50 -21.94 -3.07
C VAL A 164 5.24 -23.22 -3.88
N ARG A 165 4.16 -23.94 -3.54
CA ARG A 165 3.80 -25.23 -4.19
C ARG A 165 2.85 -25.09 -5.38
N THR A 166 2.20 -23.93 -5.51
CA THR A 166 1.31 -23.62 -6.63
C THR A 166 2.14 -23.17 -7.83
N LYS A 167 1.97 -23.83 -8.99
CA LYS A 167 2.55 -23.34 -10.25
C LYS A 167 1.86 -22.03 -10.64
N LEU A 168 2.67 -21.03 -11.03
CA LEU A 168 2.19 -19.81 -11.69
C LEU A 168 1.65 -20.13 -13.09
#